data_AF-A0A926VG83-F1
#
_entry.id   AF-A0A926VG83-F1
#
_cell.length_a   1.000
_cell.length_b   1.000
_cell.length_c   1.000
_cell.angle_alpha   90.00
_cell.angle_beta   90.00
_cell.angle_gamma   90.00
#
_symmetry.space_group_name_H-M   'P 1'
#
loop_
_entity.id
_entity.type
_entity.pdbx_description
1 polymer ?
#
loop_
_entity_poly.entity_id
_entity_poly.type
_entity_poly.pdbx_seq_one_letter_code
_entity_poly.pdbx_strand_id
1 'polypeptide(L)' 'MKSVDSIAISPDGQTLASGSRDTTIKVWNLSTKKEIHTLTGHLEYVNFVAISPDGKIKIWQQMHPINYAESSSN' A
#
# COMPACT_ATOMS: atom_id res chain seq x y z
N MET A 1 2.10 16.65 10.68
CA MET A 1 2.90 16.05 9.58
C MET A 1 2.11 14.88 9.01
N LYS A 2 2.05 14.73 7.67
CA LYS A 2 1.47 13.54 7.04
C LYS A 2 2.54 12.45 7.01
N SER A 3 2.23 11.28 7.57
CA SER A 3 3.17 10.15 7.62
C SER A 3 2.97 9.25 6.41
N VAL A 4 4.07 8.87 5.76
CA VAL A 4 4.09 7.78 4.80
C VAL A 4 4.38 6.52 5.60
N ASP A 5 3.43 5.59 5.61
CA ASP A 5 3.52 4.39 6.42
C ASP A 5 3.94 3.16 5.60
N SER A 6 3.92 3.25 4.26
CA SER A 6 4.33 2.15 3.38
C SER A 6 4.83 2.61 2.01
N ILE A 7 5.76 1.83 1.44
CA ILE A 7 6.28 2.00 0.08
C ILE A 7 6.39 0.65 -0.65
N ALA A 8 6.19 0.65 -1.96
CA ALA A 8 6.41 -0.51 -2.82
C ALA A 8 6.99 -0.09 -4.18
N ILE A 9 7.99 -0.83 -4.66
CA ILE A 9 8.62 -0.61 -5.95
C ILE A 9 8.21 -1.75 -6.90
N SER A 10 7.91 -1.37 -8.13
CA SER A 10 7.59 -2.30 -9.21
C SER A 10 8.80 -3.17 -9.58
N PRO A 11 8.60 -4.40 -10.08
CA PRO A 11 9.72 -5.27 -10.47
C PRO A 11 10.64 -4.68 -11.54
N ASP A 12 10.10 -3.82 -12.42
CA ASP A 12 10.87 -3.13 -13.45
C ASP A 12 11.62 -1.89 -12.93
N GLY A 13 11.41 -1.53 -11.66
CA GLY A 13 12.06 -0.39 -11.00
C GLY A 13 11.60 0.98 -11.50
N GLN A 14 10.55 1.07 -12.33
CA GLN A 14 10.13 2.33 -12.93
C GLN A 14 9.03 3.04 -12.14
N THR A 15 8.26 2.27 -11.38
CA THR A 15 7.09 2.75 -10.64
C THR A 15 7.29 2.54 -9.13
N LEU A 16 6.98 3.58 -8.35
CA LEU A 16 6.90 3.54 -6.89
C LEU A 16 5.46 3.86 -6.46
N ALA A 17 4.93 3.11 -5.51
CA ALA A 17 3.69 3.43 -4.84
C ALA A 17 3.94 3.68 -3.35
N SER A 18 3.26 4.67 -2.78
CA SER A 18 3.39 5.04 -1.36
C SER A 18 2.01 5.20 -0.71
N GLY A 19 1.81 4.56 0.43
CA GLY A 19 0.61 4.68 1.26
C GLY A 19 0.80 5.67 2.40
N SER A 20 -0.23 6.46 2.68
CA SER A 20 -0.17 7.55 3.66
C SER A 20 -1.37 7.53 4.61
N ARG A 21 -1.19 8.12 5.80
CA ARG A 21 -2.27 8.37 6.78
C ARG A 21 -3.31 9.38 6.30
N ASP A 22 -3.04 10.10 5.23
CA ASP A 22 -4.05 10.96 4.59
C ASP A 22 -5.02 10.19 3.69
N THR A 23 -5.06 8.86 3.86
CA THR A 23 -5.93 7.90 3.16
C THR A 23 -5.72 7.89 1.65
N THR A 24 -4.57 8.41 1.19
CA THR A 24 -4.19 8.37 -0.23
C THR A 24 -3.09 7.36 -0.49
N ILE A 25 -3.08 6.87 -1.72
CA ILE A 25 -1.92 6.23 -2.31
C ILE A 25 -1.43 7.09 -3.46
N LYS A 26 -0.14 7.41 -3.44
CA LYS A 26 0.52 8.12 -4.52
C LYS A 26 1.36 7.16 -5.34
N VAL A 27 1.30 7.31 -6.65
CA VAL A 27 2.07 6.51 -7.61
C VAL A 27 2.99 7.46 -8.36
N TRP A 28 4.26 7.09 -8.43
CA TRP A 28 5.33 7.89 -8.98
C TRP A 28 6.04 7.14 -10.10
N ASN A 29 6.35 7.85 -11.17
CA ASN A 29 7.33 7.40 -12.16
C ASN A 29 8.73 7.83 -11.69
N LEU A 30 9.59 6.87 -11.40
CA LEU A 30 10.91 7.10 -10.82
C LEU A 30 11.90 7.72 -11.82
N SER A 31 11.77 7.39 -13.11
CA SER A 31 12.63 7.95 -14.17
C SER A 31 12.42 9.45 -14.33
N THR A 32 11.17 9.90 -14.30
CA THR A 32 10.79 11.31 -14.45
C THR A 32 10.68 12.05 -13.12
N LYS A 33 10.70 11.32 -12.00
CA LYS A 33 10.47 11.83 -10.65
C LYS A 33 9.14 12.58 -10.50
N LYS A 34 8.12 12.14 -11.23
CA LYS A 34 6.79 12.77 -11.23
C LYS A 34 5.76 11.84 -10.62
N GLU A 35 4.84 12.44 -9.87
CA GLU A 35 3.60 11.78 -9.48
C GLU A 35 2.76 11.57 -10.74
N ILE A 36 2.33 10.34 -10.98
CA ILE A 36 1.50 9.98 -12.13
C ILE A 36 0.04 9.73 -11.73
N HIS A 37 -0.20 9.25 -10.52
CA HIS A 37 -1.55 9.04 -9.99
C HIS A 37 -1.61 9.32 -8.49
N THR A 38 -2.73 9.88 -8.05
CA THR A 38 -3.18 9.81 -6.66
C THR A 38 -4.47 8.97 -6.65
N LEU A 39 -4.42 7.85 -5.94
CA LEU A 39 -5.57 7.00 -5.69
C LEU A 39 -6.21 7.46 -4.38
N THR A 40 -7.49 7.82 -4.47
CA THR A 40 -8.34 8.26 -3.36
C THR A 40 -9.51 7.31 -3.21
N GLY A 41 -10.24 7.40 -2.09
CA GLY A 41 -11.40 6.54 -1.80
C GLY A 41 -11.14 5.50 -0.72
N HIS A 42 -9.92 5.43 -0.16
CA HIS A 42 -9.70 4.72 1.09
C HIS A 42 -10.34 5.53 2.24
N LEU A 43 -11.14 4.85 3.05
CA LEU A 43 -11.83 5.45 4.20
C LEU A 43 -10.93 5.53 5.45
N GLU A 44 -9.82 4.80 5.45
CA GLU A 44 -8.91 4.63 6.58
C GLU A 44 -7.44 4.77 6.15
N TYR A 45 -6.52 4.77 7.11
CA TYR A 45 -5.08 4.87 6.87
C TYR A 45 -4.56 3.74 5.99
N VAL A 46 -3.66 4.08 5.07
CA VAL A 46 -3.01 3.11 4.19
C VAL A 46 -1.74 2.63 4.86
N ASN A 47 -1.87 1.51 5.58
CA ASN A 47 -0.76 0.91 6.33
C ASN A 47 0.21 0.10 5.45
N PHE A 48 -0.26 -0.45 4.32
CA PHE A 48 0.56 -1.29 3.44
C PHE A 48 0.19 -1.13 1.96
N VAL A 49 1.21 -1.12 1.10
CA VAL A 49 1.08 -1.12 -0.36
C VAL A 49 1.97 -2.22 -0.94
N ALA A 50 1.51 -2.90 -1.99
CA ALA A 50 2.29 -3.87 -2.74
C ALA A 50 2.09 -3.70 -4.25
N ILE A 51 3.10 -4.09 -5.03
CA ILE A 51 3.00 -4.15 -6.50
C ILE A 51 3.15 -5.62 -6.89
N SER A 52 2.18 -6.15 -7.64
CA SER A 52 2.25 -7.52 -8.11
C SER A 52 3.30 -7.69 -9.23
N PRO A 53 3.82 -8.92 -9.42
CA PRO A 53 4.83 -9.19 -10.45
C PRO A 53 4.37 -8.86 -11.89
N ASP A 54 3.07 -8.82 -12.12
CA ASP A 54 2.45 -8.41 -13.39
C ASP A 54 2.44 -6.88 -13.60
N GLY A 55 3.04 -6.11 -12.70
CA GLY A 55 3.14 -4.64 -12.76
C GLY A 55 1.89 -3.91 -12.27
N LYS A 56 0.86 -4.61 -11.76
CA LYS A 56 -0.34 -3.97 -11.20
C LYS A 56 -0.14 -3.61 -9.74
N ILE A 57 -0.68 -2.47 -9.31
CA ILE A 57 -0.66 -2.07 -7.90
C ILE A 57 -1.79 -2.82 -7.19
N LYS A 58 -1.45 -3.63 -6.18
CA LYS A 58 -2.42 -4.29 -5.29
C LYS A 58 -2.34 -3.67 -3.90
N ILE A 59 -3.46 -3.13 -3.46
CA ILE A 59 -3.56 -2.45 -2.18
C ILE A 59 -4.25 -3.40 -1.22
N TRP A 60 -3.60 -3.69 -0.09
CA TRP A 60 -4.19 -4.49 0.98
C TRP A 60 -4.56 -3.54 2.11
N GLN A 61 -5.86 -3.29 2.28
CA GLN A 61 -6.38 -2.55 3.43
C GLN A 61 -6.52 -3.54 4.59
N GLN A 62 -5.65 -3.42 5.59
CA GLN A 62 -5.77 -4.01 6.93
C GLN A 62 -6.06 -5.52 7.01
N MET A 63 -5.01 -6.32 7.22
CA MET A 63 -5.17 -7.66 7.76
C MET A 63 -5.22 -7.59 9.30
N HIS A 64 -6.42 -7.66 9.87
CA HIS A 64 -6.63 -8.21 11.22
C HIS A 64 -8.04 -8.81 11.33
N PRO A 65 -8.24 -10.11 11.06
CA PRO A 65 -8.97 -10.91 12.01
C PRO A 65 -7.97 -11.30 13.11
N ILE A 66 -8.02 -10.63 14.26
CA ILE A 66 -7.61 -11.30 15.50
C ILE A 66 -8.65 -12.39 15.78
N ASN A 67 -8.60 -13.49 15.05
CA ASN A 67 -9.22 -14.72 15.51
C ASN A 67 -8.23 -15.36 16.48
N TYR A 68 -8.34 -14.98 17.76
CA TYR A 68 -8.00 -15.93 18.83
C TYR A 68 -9.06 -17.03 18.81
N ALA A 69 -9.03 -17.90 17.80
CA ALA A 69 -9.88 -19.08 17.77
C ALA A 69 -9.04 -20.27 18.26
N GLU A 70 -9.26 -20.57 19.54
CA GLU A 70 -9.14 -21.88 20.19
C GLU A 70 -7.77 -22.57 20.15
N SER A 71 -6.98 -22.34 21.21
CA SER A 71 -6.22 -23.43 21.78
C SER A 71 -7.22 -24.43 22.40
N SER A 72 -7.80 -25.29 21.57
CA SER A 72 -8.40 -26.53 22.05
C SER A 72 -7.27 -27.46 22.49
N SER A 73 -6.82 -27.26 23.72
CA SER A 73 -6.10 -28.26 24.49
C SER A 73 -6.65 -28.25 25.91
N ASN A 74 -7.71 -29.04 26.11
CA ASN A 74 -7.84 -30.04 27.16
C ASN A 74 -9.15 -30.81 26.99
#